data_AF-A0AAW5D1V8-F1
#
_entry.id   AF-A0AAW5D1V8-F1
#
_cell.length_a   1.000
_cell.length_b   1.000
_cell.length_c   1.000
_cell.angle_alpha   90.00
_cell.angle_beta   90.00
_cell.angle_gamma   90.00
#
_symmetry.space_group_name_H-M   'P 1'
#
loop_
_entity.id
_entity.type
_entity.pdbx_description
1 polymer ?
#
loop_
_entity_poly.entity_id
_entity_poly.type
_entity_poly.pdbx_seq_one_letter_code
_entity_poly.pdbx_strand_id
1 'polypeptide(L)'
;MQTALIIVIPVVVVLLIIGILKLKPLFSYMAIFGLGVLSSFVVEFFFCSGLQTQCEADALNMVGFFFHSFYVIAICSVFYAIMPHASKQKSQ
;
A
#
# COMPACT_ATOMS: atom_id res chain seq x y z
N MET A 1 1.37 2.67 18.80
CA MET A 1 1.66 3.92 18.06
C MET A 1 2.42 3.67 16.76
N GLN A 2 3.38 2.73 16.71
CA GLN A 2 4.09 2.37 15.47
C GLN A 2 3.20 1.74 14.39
N THR A 3 2.19 0.94 14.77
CA THR A 3 1.26 0.29 13.82
C THR A 3 0.51 1.27 12.91
N ALA A 4 0.13 2.43 13.45
CA ALA A 4 -0.50 3.48 12.65
C ALA A 4 0.49 4.08 11.63
N LEU A 5 1.75 4.33 12.02
CA LEU A 5 2.79 4.76 11.07
C LEU A 5 3.03 3.72 9.98
N ILE A 6 3.09 2.43 10.36
CA ILE A 6 3.38 1.34 9.44
C ILE A 6 2.28 1.18 8.39
N ILE A 7 1.02 1.44 8.71
CA ILE A 7 -0.11 1.25 7.79
C ILE A 7 -0.50 2.54 7.07
N VAL A 8 -0.62 3.65 7.79
CA VAL A 8 -1.14 4.91 7.25
C VAL A 8 -0.15 5.52 6.26
N ILE A 9 1.15 5.49 6.55
CA ILE A 9 2.16 6.08 5.67
C ILE A 9 2.18 5.41 4.29
N PRO A 10 2.33 4.08 4.15
CA PRO A 10 2.34 3.46 2.83
C PRO A 10 1.01 3.66 2.10
N VAL A 11 -0.13 3.62 2.79
CA VAL A 11 -1.44 3.90 2.15
C VAL A 11 -1.46 5.30 1.54
N VAL A 12 -1.06 6.32 2.30
CA VAL A 12 -1.02 7.72 1.82
C VAL A 12 -0.05 7.87 0.65
N VAL A 13 1.15 7.28 0.76
CA VAL A 13 2.17 7.33 -0.31
C VAL A 13 1.67 6.67 -1.59
N VAL A 14 1.06 5.49 -1.49
CA VAL A 14 0.50 4.77 -2.65
C VAL A 14 -0.62 5.58 -3.29
N LEU A 15 -1.56 6.10 -2.51
CA LEU A 15 -2.65 6.93 -3.04
C LEU A 15 -2.15 8.22 -3.71
N LEU A 16 -1.13 8.87 -3.15
CA LEU A 16 -0.50 10.05 -3.76
C LEU A 16 0.14 9.71 -5.10
N ILE A 17 0.91 8.62 -5.17
CA ILE A 17 1.56 8.17 -6.41
C ILE A 17 0.51 7.89 -7.49
N ILE A 18 -0.56 7.16 -7.15
CA ILE A 18 -1.64 6.84 -8.08
C ILE A 18 -2.40 8.09 -8.52
N GLY A 19 -2.67 9.02 -7.59
CA GLY A 19 -3.31 10.30 -7.89
C GLY A 19 -2.50 11.17 -8.85
N ILE A 20 -1.17 11.15 -8.74
CA ILE A 20 -0.24 11.88 -9.62
C ILE A 20 -0.16 11.22 -11.00
N LEU A 21 -0.05 9.88 -11.04
CA LEU A 21 0.15 9.13 -12.29
C LEU A 21 -1.06 9.17 -13.22
N LYS A 22 -2.28 9.47 -12.72
CA LYS A 22 -3.54 9.55 -13.50
C LYS A 22 -3.69 8.42 -14.52
N LEU A 23 -3.36 7.19 -14.11
CA LEU A 23 -3.42 6.01 -14.96
C LEU A 23 -4.88 5.64 -15.27
N LYS A 24 -5.07 4.90 -16.37
CA LYS A 24 -6.34 4.22 -16.65
C LYS A 24 -6.73 3.34 -15.45
N PRO A 25 -8.03 3.08 -15.20
CA PRO A 25 -8.50 2.37 -14.01
C PRO A 25 -7.84 1.01 -13.84
N LEU A 26 -7.75 0.21 -14.91
CA LEU A 26 -7.06 -1.09 -14.92
C LEU A 26 -5.58 -1.00 -14.48
N PHE A 27 -4.85 -0.03 -15.03
CA PHE A 27 -3.44 0.17 -14.69
C PHE A 27 -3.25 0.75 -13.28
N SER A 28 -4.20 1.55 -12.79
CA SER A 28 -4.18 2.06 -11.41
C SER A 28 -4.35 0.92 -10.41
N TYR A 29 -5.27 -0.02 -10.65
CA TYR A 29 -5.41 -1.20 -9.80
C TYR A 29 -4.17 -2.10 -9.82
N MET A 30 -3.56 -2.32 -11.01
CA MET A 30 -2.30 -3.05 -11.11
C MET A 30 -1.16 -2.35 -10.35
N ALA A 31 -1.09 -1.02 -10.43
CA ALA A 31 -0.10 -0.23 -9.71
C ALA A 31 -0.35 -0.24 -8.19
N ILE A 32 -1.59 -0.15 -7.73
CA ILE A 32 -1.95 -0.31 -6.32
C ILE A 32 -1.50 -1.67 -5.80
N PHE A 33 -1.75 -2.74 -6.56
CA PHE A 33 -1.33 -4.08 -6.19
C PHE A 33 0.20 -4.19 -6.10
N GLY A 34 0.91 -3.77 -7.15
CA GLY A 34 2.38 -3.81 -7.17
C GLY A 34 3.01 -2.98 -6.05
N LEU A 35 2.54 -1.74 -5.86
CA LEU A 35 3.03 -0.84 -4.82
C LEU A 35 2.66 -1.33 -3.41
N GLY A 36 1.51 -1.97 -3.22
CA GLY A 36 1.11 -2.54 -1.93
C GLY A 36 1.88 -3.80 -1.53
N VAL A 37 2.32 -4.60 -2.51
CA VAL A 37 3.27 -5.69 -2.26
C VAL A 37 4.65 -5.12 -1.92
N LEU A 38 5.14 -4.18 -2.72
CA LEU A 38 6.43 -3.52 -2.51
C LEU A 38 6.50 -2.75 -1.19
N SER A 39 5.38 -2.20 -0.70
CA SER A 39 5.37 -1.46 0.56
C SER A 39 5.77 -2.33 1.74
N SER A 40 5.44 -3.62 1.72
CA SER A 40 5.81 -4.54 2.80
C SER A 40 7.32 -4.76 2.87
N PHE A 41 8.00 -4.88 1.72
CA PHE A 41 9.46 -4.96 1.65
C PHE A 41 10.14 -3.67 2.12
N VAL A 42 9.59 -2.51 1.76
CA VAL A 42 10.13 -1.21 2.18
C VAL A 42 10.00 -1.01 3.68
N VAL A 43 8.85 -1.38 4.24
CA VAL A 43 8.64 -1.37 5.70
C VAL A 43 9.63 -2.31 6.36
N GLU A 44 9.74 -3.56 5.92
CA GLU A 44 10.70 -4.52 6.49
C GLU A 44 12.13 -3.99 6.45
N PHE A 45 12.58 -3.44 5.33
CA PHE A 45 13.90 -2.81 5.19
C PHE A 45 14.09 -1.62 6.16
N PHE A 46 13.09 -0.74 6.28
CA PHE A 46 13.17 0.40 7.20
C PHE A 46 13.24 -0.03 8.66
N PHE A 47 12.51 -1.07 9.04
CA PHE A 47 12.49 -1.57 10.42
C PHE A 47 13.74 -2.41 10.77
N CYS A 48 14.24 -3.25 9.84
CA CYS A 48 15.48 -4.00 10.03
C CYS A 48 16.72 -3.10 9.95
N SER A 49 16.86 -2.32 8.88
CA SER A 49 18.07 -1.53 8.62
C SER A 49 18.06 -0.16 9.29
N GLY A 50 16.89 0.46 9.44
CA GLY A 50 16.76 1.80 10.02
C GLY A 50 16.61 1.81 11.54
N LEU A 51 15.81 0.88 12.10
CA LEU A 51 15.54 0.83 13.55
C LEU A 51 16.20 -0.34 14.28
N GLN A 52 16.78 -1.33 13.59
CA GLN A 52 17.45 -2.51 14.17
C GLN A 52 16.61 -3.31 15.21
N THR A 53 15.29 -3.17 15.22
CA THR A 53 14.46 -3.69 16.32
C THR A 53 13.81 -5.04 16.08
N GLN A 54 13.75 -5.54 14.83
CA GLN A 54 12.92 -6.71 14.46
C GLN A 54 13.54 -7.54 13.33
N CYS A 55 14.83 -7.87 13.44
CA CYS A 55 15.60 -8.56 12.39
C CYS A 55 15.76 -10.07 12.61
N GLU A 56 14.92 -10.67 13.46
CA GLU A 56 14.75 -12.12 13.48
C GLU A 56 13.69 -12.51 12.46
N ALA A 57 14.06 -13.47 11.60
CA ALA A 57 13.18 -14.08 10.61
C ALA A 57 12.21 -15.03 11.31
N ASP A 58 11.29 -14.46 12.08
CA ASP A 58 10.22 -15.20 12.72
C ASP A 58 9.07 -15.42 11.74
N ALA A 59 8.56 -16.66 11.67
CA ALA A 59 7.43 -17.01 10.80
C ALA A 59 6.20 -16.13 11.08
N LEU A 60 6.04 -15.69 12.33
CA LEU A 60 4.96 -14.80 12.75
C LEU A 60 5.10 -13.40 12.13
N ASN A 61 6.34 -12.91 11.95
CA ASN A 61 6.63 -11.62 11.35
C ASN A 61 6.36 -11.64 9.84
N MET A 62 6.77 -12.72 9.16
CA MET A 62 6.49 -12.93 7.73
C MET A 62 4.99 -12.98 7.43
N VAL A 63 4.21 -13.68 8.27
CA VAL A 63 2.74 -13.69 8.19
C VAL A 63 2.16 -12.30 8.45
N GLY A 64 2.71 -11.56 9.43
CA GLY A 64 2.34 -10.18 9.70
C GLY A 64 2.52 -9.26 8.49
N PHE A 65 3.64 -9.36 7.77
CA PHE A 65 3.89 -8.60 6.55
C PHE A 65 2.97 -9.02 5.39
N PHE A 66 2.65 -10.31 5.28
CA PHE A 66 1.68 -10.78 4.30
C PHE A 66 0.31 -10.13 4.53
N PHE A 67 -0.24 -10.20 5.74
CA PHE A 67 -1.50 -9.54 6.07
C PHE A 67 -1.41 -8.02 5.91
N HIS A 68 -0.28 -7.41 6.24
CA HIS A 68 -0.04 -5.99 6.03
C HIS A 68 -0.22 -5.58 4.56
N SER A 69 0.39 -6.32 3.63
CA SER A 69 0.23 -6.07 2.19
C SER A 69 -1.24 -6.12 1.77
N PHE A 70 -2.00 -7.12 2.24
CA PHE A 70 -3.43 -7.26 1.97
C PHE A 70 -4.23 -6.08 2.50
N TYR A 71 -3.95 -5.63 3.73
CA TYR A 71 -4.61 -4.47 4.31
C TYR A 71 -4.32 -3.19 3.51
N VAL A 72 -3.06 -2.94 3.15
CA VAL A 72 -2.68 -1.75 2.37
C VAL A 72 -3.36 -1.76 1.00
N ILE A 73 -3.37 -2.91 0.30
CA ILE A 73 -4.03 -3.05 -1.01
C ILE A 73 -5.54 -2.84 -0.88
N ALA A 74 -6.19 -3.47 0.10
CA ALA A 74 -7.63 -3.35 0.33
C ALA A 74 -8.03 -1.90 0.66
N ILE A 75 -7.29 -1.24 1.55
CA ILE A 75 -7.57 0.16 1.92
C ILE A 75 -7.35 1.08 0.71
N CYS A 76 -6.22 0.95 -0.01
CA CYS A 76 -5.93 1.78 -1.18
C CYS A 76 -6.96 1.60 -2.29
N SER A 77 -7.42 0.37 -2.54
CA SER A 77 -8.47 0.10 -3.54
C SER A 77 -9.83 0.69 -3.15
N VAL A 78 -10.22 0.59 -1.88
CA VAL A 78 -11.43 1.23 -1.36
C VAL A 78 -11.35 2.75 -1.49
N PHE A 79 -10.23 3.37 -1.07
CA PHE A 79 -10.04 4.81 -1.23
C PHE A 79 -10.01 5.24 -2.69
N TYR A 80 -9.38 4.47 -3.58
CA TYR A 80 -9.37 4.75 -5.02
C TYR A 80 -10.77 4.68 -5.62
N ALA A 81 -11.60 3.73 -5.19
CA ALA A 81 -12.99 3.59 -5.63
C ALA A 81 -13.92 4.69 -5.08
N ILE A 82 -13.69 5.16 -3.84
CA ILE A 82 -14.50 6.21 -3.19
C ILE A 82 -14.06 7.61 -3.59
N MET A 83 -12.76 7.81 -3.89
CA MET A 83 -12.27 9.09 -4.40
C MET A 83 -13.12 9.45 -5.62
N PRO A 84 -13.72 10.65 -5.65
CA PRO A 84 -14.56 11.05 -6.76
C PRO A 84 -13.66 11.07 -8.00
N HIS A 85 -13.71 9.99 -8.75
CA HIS A 85 -13.09 9.92 -10.05
C HIS A 85 -13.74 11.04 -10.84
N ALA A 86 -13.00 12.12 -11.06
CA ALA A 86 -13.32 13.12 -12.06
C ALA A 86 -13.46 12.48 -13.47
N SER A 87 -13.15 11.18 -13.59
CA SER A 87 -13.64 10.34 -14.67
C SER A 87 -15.09 9.92 -14.39
N LYS A 88 -16.02 10.82 -14.72
CA LYS A 88 -17.27 10.38 -15.34
C LYS A 88 -16.88 9.44 -16.47
N GLN A 89 -17.06 8.14 -16.28
CA GLN A 89 -17.17 7.19 -17.38
C GLN A 89 -18.49 7.52 -18.07
N LYS A 90 -18.43 8.52 -18.95
CA LYS A 90 -19.49 8.90 -19.87
C LYS A 90 -19.64 7.76 -20.86
N SER A 91 -20.86 7.23 -20.94
CA SER A 91 -21.41 6.36 -21.97
C SER A 91 -20.83 4.96 -22.11
N GLN A 92 -21.55 3.98 -21.58
CA GLN A 92 -22.19 3.02 -22.50
C GLN A 92 -23.41 3.68 -23.13
#